data_AF-A0AAF0TWC7-F1
#
_entry.id   AF-A0AAF0TWC7-F1
#
_cell.length_a   1.000
_cell.length_b   1.000
_cell.length_c   1.000
_cell.angle_alpha   90.00
_cell.angle_beta   90.00
_cell.angle_gamma   90.00
#
_symmetry.space_group_name_H-M   'P 1'
#
loop_
_entity.id
_entity.type
_entity.pdbx_description
1 polymer ?
#
loop_
_entity_poly.entity_id
_entity_poly.type
_entity_poly.pdbx_seq_one_letter_code
_entity_poly.pdbx_strand_id
1 'polypeptide(L)'
;MASLVSSWASQVNTVPERYVVPTEKRLNVNVPIGKEIPVIDLSHPNSALIAEQIIKASQDYGVFQVINHGVPQELIGDVLKVCDEFFKLPIEDLEKYAEEEELSEFEPNLDQKPKALY
;
A
#
# COMPACT_ATOMS: atom_id res chain seq x y z
N MET A 1 -11.98 -21.54 -9.24
CA MET A 1 -11.51 -21.35 -7.85
C MET A 1 -10.50 -20.22 -7.87
N ALA A 2 -10.68 -19.22 -7.01
CA ALA A 2 -9.76 -18.10 -6.93
C ALA A 2 -8.42 -18.59 -6.34
N SER A 3 -7.29 -18.23 -6.96
CA SER A 3 -5.97 -18.64 -6.46
C SER A 3 -5.47 -17.64 -5.42
N LEU A 4 -6.03 -17.73 -4.20
CA LEU A 4 -5.64 -16.84 -3.11
C LEU A 4 -4.24 -17.19 -2.59
N VAL A 5 -3.38 -16.19 -2.40
CA VAL A 5 -2.02 -16.38 -1.85
C VAL A 5 -2.06 -17.00 -0.45
N SER A 6 -3.06 -16.63 0.36
CA SER A 6 -3.29 -17.18 1.70
C SER A 6 -3.50 -18.71 1.71
N SER A 7 -3.93 -19.30 0.59
CA SER A 7 -4.19 -20.75 0.51
C SER A 7 -2.92 -21.61 0.51
N TRP A 8 -1.82 -21.10 -0.05
CA TRP A 8 -0.60 -21.88 -0.27
C TRP A 8 0.65 -21.30 0.40
N ALA A 9 0.64 -20.02 0.79
CA ALA A 9 1.83 -19.32 1.28
C ALA A 9 2.48 -19.99 2.52
N SER A 10 1.70 -20.63 3.38
CA SER A 10 2.20 -21.34 4.57
C SER A 10 2.71 -22.76 4.28
N GLN A 11 2.49 -23.28 3.07
CA GLN A 11 2.76 -24.68 2.71
C GLN A 11 4.01 -24.83 1.83
N VAL A 12 4.62 -23.73 1.38
CA VAL A 12 5.75 -23.74 0.45
C VAL A 12 7.00 -23.12 1.06
N ASN A 13 8.17 -23.66 0.71
CA ASN A 13 9.47 -23.10 1.12
C ASN A 13 10.02 -22.09 0.11
N THR A 14 9.45 -22.04 -1.09
CA THR A 14 9.86 -21.16 -2.19
C THR A 14 8.62 -20.61 -2.88
N VAL A 15 8.65 -19.34 -3.26
CA VAL A 15 7.54 -18.72 -4.01
C VAL A 15 7.42 -19.36 -5.40
N PRO A 16 6.20 -19.54 -5.94
CA PRO A 16 6.01 -20.01 -7.31
C PRO A 16 6.63 -19.06 -8.34
N GLU A 17 7.08 -19.60 -9.48
CA GLU A 17 7.79 -18.85 -10.53
C GLU A 17 7.03 -17.60 -11.00
N ARG A 18 5.70 -17.66 -11.08
CA ARG A 18 4.84 -16.51 -11.47
C ARG A 18 4.96 -15.29 -10.54
N TYR A 19 5.45 -15.45 -9.31
CA TYR A 19 5.68 -14.36 -8.35
C TYR A 19 7.16 -13.92 -8.33
N VAL A 20 8.04 -14.61 -9.04
CA VAL A 20 9.46 -14.26 -9.15
C VAL A 20 9.60 -13.12 -10.14
N VAL A 21 10.00 -11.94 -9.65
CA VAL A 21 10.30 -10.80 -10.52
C VAL A 21 11.52 -11.13 -11.38
N PRO A 22 11.46 -10.98 -12.73
CA PRO A 22 12.60 -11.20 -13.62
C PRO A 22 13.80 -10.34 -13.25
N THR A 23 15.02 -10.87 -13.41
CA THR A 23 16.25 -10.23 -12.96
C THR A 23 16.43 -8.83 -13.55
N GLU A 24 16.00 -8.62 -14.79
CA GLU A 24 16.09 -7.35 -15.51
C GLU A 24 15.17 -6.28 -14.92
N LYS A 25 14.08 -6.69 -14.25
CA LYS A 25 13.10 -5.81 -13.59
C LYS A 25 13.36 -5.66 -12.08
N ARG A 26 14.30 -6.42 -11.49
CA ARG A 26 14.61 -6.30 -10.07
C ARG A 26 15.30 -4.97 -9.81
N LEU A 27 14.75 -4.20 -8.87
CA LEU A 27 15.38 -2.98 -8.40
C LEU A 27 16.74 -3.31 -7.76
N ASN A 28 17.79 -2.58 -8.14
CA ASN A 28 19.10 -2.70 -7.50
C ASN A 28 18.96 -2.32 -6.01
N VAL A 29 19.31 -3.25 -5.12
CA VAL A 29 19.07 -3.17 -3.67
C VAL A 29 19.89 -2.07 -2.98
N ASN A 30 20.82 -1.43 -3.70
CA ASN A 30 21.53 -0.25 -3.21
C ASN A 30 20.67 1.02 -3.39
N VAL A 31 19.49 1.01 -2.77
CA VAL A 31 18.63 2.20 -2.70
C VAL A 31 19.28 3.16 -1.70
N PRO A 32 19.62 4.40 -2.10
CA PRO A 32 20.08 5.39 -1.14
C PRO A 32 19.06 5.52 -0.01
N ILE A 33 19.52 5.62 1.24
CA ILE A 33 18.62 5.95 2.35
C ILE A 33 17.96 7.29 1.98
N GLY A 34 16.67 7.22 1.65
CA GLY A 34 15.89 8.36 1.19
C GLY A 34 15.67 9.35 2.33
N LYS A 35 15.20 10.55 1.96
CA LYS A 35 14.68 11.50 2.94
C LYS A 35 13.50 10.88 3.70
N GLU A 36 13.40 11.15 4.99
CA GLU A 36 12.26 10.71 5.80
C GLU A 36 10.93 11.23 5.20
N ILE A 37 9.91 10.37 5.17
CA ILE A 37 8.58 10.73 4.68
C ILE A 37 8.00 11.82 5.59
N PRO A 38 7.53 12.96 5.04
CA PRO A 38 7.00 14.06 5.85
C PRO A 38 5.87 13.63 6.79
N VAL A 39 5.88 14.14 8.01
CA VAL A 39 4.79 13.98 8.99
C VAL A 39 4.12 15.33 9.21
N ILE A 40 2.81 15.39 8.99
CA ILE A 40 2.00 16.62 9.06
C ILE A 40 1.06 16.54 10.26
N ASP A 41 1.13 17.54 11.14
CA ASP A 41 0.25 17.67 12.30
C ASP A 41 -1.02 18.46 11.93
N LEU A 42 -2.16 17.76 11.89
CA LEU A 42 -3.45 18.35 11.53
C LEU A 42 -4.14 19.10 12.67
N SER A 43 -3.59 19.07 13.89
CA SER A 43 -4.10 19.86 15.02
C SER A 43 -3.63 21.32 15.02
N HIS A 44 -2.73 21.68 14.10
CA HIS A 44 -2.18 23.04 14.05
C HIS A 44 -3.28 24.07 13.74
N PRO A 45 -3.38 25.18 14.50
CA PRO A 45 -4.50 26.12 14.37
C PRO A 45 -4.48 26.91 13.05
N ASN A 46 -3.33 27.00 12.39
CA ASN A 46 -3.20 27.66 11.10
C ASN A 46 -3.43 26.66 9.95
N SER A 47 -4.64 26.69 9.39
CA SER A 47 -5.02 25.84 8.25
C SER A 47 -4.26 26.14 6.96
N ALA A 48 -3.83 27.39 6.74
CA ALA A 48 -3.04 27.74 5.56
C ALA A 48 -1.65 27.10 5.61
N LEU A 49 -1.04 27.03 6.79
CA LEU A 49 0.24 26.34 6.99
C LEU A 49 0.10 24.82 6.74
N ILE A 50 -0.98 24.21 7.24
CA ILE A 50 -1.25 22.78 6.99
C ILE A 50 -1.38 22.53 5.48
N ALA A 51 -2.17 23.36 4.78
CA ALA A 51 -2.36 23.24 3.34
C ALA A 51 -1.03 23.37 2.57
N GLU A 52 -0.19 24.33 2.94
CA GLU A 52 1.15 24.49 2.36
C GLU A 52 2.03 23.25 2.57
N GLN A 53 2.03 22.67 3.79
CA GLN A 53 2.77 21.45 4.08
C GLN A 53 2.28 20.26 3.24
N ILE A 54 0.96 20.11 3.08
CA ILE A 54 0.37 19.05 2.26
C ILE A 54 0.76 19.23 0.78
N ILE A 55 0.65 20.44 0.23
CA ILE A 55 1.03 20.73 -1.15
C ILE A 55 2.50 20.39 -1.37
N LYS A 56 3.38 20.89 -0.50
CA LYS A 56 4.81 20.67 -0.60
C LYS A 56 5.19 19.19 -0.49
N ALA A 57 4.63 18.47 0.48
CA ALA A 57 4.89 17.04 0.63
C ALA A 57 4.37 16.24 -0.58
N SER A 58 3.22 16.63 -1.14
CA SER A 58 2.68 16.02 -2.36
C SER A 58 3.58 16.25 -3.57
N GLN A 59 4.15 17.45 -3.72
CA GLN A 59 5.06 17.79 -4.82
C GLN A 59 6.44 17.12 -4.68
N ASP A 60 7.00 17.16 -3.48
CA ASP A 60 8.37 16.69 -3.22
C ASP A 60 8.45 15.15 -3.08
N TYR A 61 7.41 14.51 -2.52
CA TYR A 61 7.43 13.08 -2.15
C TYR A 61 6.29 12.27 -2.78
N GLY A 62 5.15 12.89 -3.12
CA GLY A 62 3.94 12.19 -3.55
C GLY A 62 3.21 11.42 -2.44
N VAL A 63 3.76 11.39 -1.22
CA VAL A 63 3.21 10.72 -0.04
C VAL A 63 3.65 11.45 1.24
N PHE A 64 2.82 11.39 2.28
CA PHE A 64 3.09 11.94 3.60
C PHE A 64 2.29 11.17 4.66
N GLN A 65 2.71 11.30 5.92
CA GLN A 65 1.99 10.79 7.09
C GLN A 65 1.27 11.96 7.77
N VAL A 66 0.13 11.68 8.41
CA VAL A 66 -0.61 12.66 9.22
C VAL A 66 -0.74 12.19 10.66
N ILE A 67 -0.64 13.13 11.59
CA ILE A 67 -0.92 12.92 13.02
C ILE A 67 -1.98 13.91 13.49
N ASN A 68 -2.63 13.60 14.61
CA ASN A 68 -3.71 14.41 15.17
C ASN A 68 -4.84 14.71 14.15
N HIS A 69 -5.13 13.76 13.28
CA HIS A 69 -6.14 13.84 12.20
C HIS A 69 -7.59 13.81 12.71
N GLY A 70 -7.81 13.70 14.03
CA GLY A 70 -9.14 13.70 14.65
C GLY A 70 -9.93 12.39 14.55
N VAL A 71 -9.35 11.35 13.93
CA VAL A 71 -9.97 10.01 13.91
C VAL A 71 -9.61 9.29 15.22
N PRO A 72 -10.59 8.78 15.98
CA PRO A 72 -10.31 8.08 17.24
C PRO A 72 -9.41 6.87 17.05
N GLN A 73 -8.43 6.69 17.94
CA GLN A 73 -7.50 5.57 17.87
C GLN A 73 -8.22 4.22 18.06
N GLU A 74 -9.28 4.20 18.88
CA GLU A 74 -10.12 3.02 19.10
C GLU A 74 -10.77 2.55 17.79
N LEU A 75 -11.28 3.48 16.98
CA LEU A 75 -11.89 3.17 15.68
C LEU A 75 -10.87 2.56 14.72
N ILE A 76 -9.63 3.08 14.68
CA ILE A 76 -8.55 2.50 13.88
C ILE A 76 -8.25 1.08 14.35
N GLY A 77 -8.20 0.86 15.67
CA GLY A 77 -8.02 -0.46 16.27
C GLY A 77 -9.12 -1.45 15.89
N ASP A 78 -10.38 -1.03 15.95
CA ASP A 78 -11.53 -1.86 15.58
C ASP A 78 -11.52 -2.22 14.10
N VAL A 79 -11.21 -1.28 13.21
CA VAL A 79 -11.07 -1.56 11.77
C VAL A 79 -9.96 -2.59 11.52
N LEU A 80 -8.78 -2.40 12.11
CA LEU A 80 -7.67 -3.35 11.96
C LEU A 80 -8.02 -4.74 12.50
N LYS A 81 -8.75 -4.80 13.61
CA LYS A 81 -9.24 -6.06 14.19
C LYS A 81 -10.20 -6.77 13.25
N VAL A 82 -11.18 -6.06 12.69
CA VAL A 82 -12.12 -6.65 11.72
C VAL A 82 -11.40 -7.12 10.46
N CYS A 83 -10.42 -6.37 9.95
CA CYS A 83 -9.60 -6.80 8.83
C CYS A 83 -8.84 -8.10 9.14
N ASP A 84 -8.20 -8.18 10.31
CA ASP A 84 -7.49 -9.39 10.75
C ASP A 84 -8.43 -10.60 10.91
N GLU A 85 -9.59 -10.40 11.52
CA GLU A 85 -10.62 -11.44 11.66
C GLU A 85 -11.13 -11.91 10.29
N PHE A 86 -11.37 -10.99 9.36
CA PHE A 86 -11.82 -11.29 8.00
C PHE A 86 -10.80 -12.15 7.25
N PHE A 87 -9.52 -11.76 7.22
CA PHE A 87 -8.49 -12.52 6.51
C PHE A 87 -8.08 -13.83 7.20
N LYS A 88 -8.58 -14.10 8.42
CA LYS A 88 -8.45 -15.37 9.13
C LYS A 88 -9.62 -16.33 8.90
N LEU A 89 -10.66 -15.92 8.17
CA LEU A 89 -11.76 -16.81 7.80
C LEU A 89 -11.23 -18.00 6.96
N PRO A 90 -11.94 -19.13 6.95
CA PRO A 90 -11.66 -20.23 6.03
C PRO A 90 -11.62 -19.75 4.58
N ILE A 91 -10.78 -20.38 3.76
CA ILE A 91 -10.59 -20.00 2.35
C ILE A 91 -11.91 -20.06 1.59
N GLU A 92 -12.75 -21.05 1.89
CA GLU A 92 -14.06 -21.25 1.28
C GLU A 92 -15.01 -20.07 1.54
N ASP A 93 -14.84 -19.37 2.65
CA ASP A 93 -15.60 -18.16 2.98
C ASP A 93 -15.00 -16.92 2.31
N LEU A 94 -13.67 -16.81 2.26
CA LEU A 94 -12.96 -15.72 1.57
C LEU A 94 -13.21 -15.73 0.06
N GLU A 95 -13.26 -16.91 -0.57
CA GLU A 95 -13.48 -17.07 -2.01
C GLU A 95 -14.83 -16.50 -2.46
N LYS A 96 -15.84 -16.44 -1.59
CA LYS A 96 -17.16 -15.84 -1.89
C LYS A 96 -17.08 -14.34 -2.17
N TYR A 97 -16.01 -13.69 -1.71
CA TYR A 97 -15.74 -12.26 -1.89
C TYR A 97 -14.67 -11.99 -2.95
N ALA A 98 -14.08 -13.02 -3.55
CA ALA A 98 -13.14 -12.84 -4.65
C ALA A 98 -13.91 -12.53 -5.94
N GLU A 99 -13.52 -11.46 -6.62
CA GLU A 99 -13.96 -11.22 -7.99
C GLU A 99 -13.24 -12.21 -8.93
N GLU A 100 -13.93 -12.70 -9.96
CA GLU A 100 -13.26 -13.43 -11.04
C GLU A 100 -12.35 -12.43 -11.76
N GLU A 101 -11.03 -12.58 -11.62
CA GLU A 101 -10.07 -11.87 -12.46
C GLU A 101 -10.34 -12.26 -13.93
N GLU A 102 -11.04 -11.40 -14.68
CA GLU A 102 -10.74 -11.30 -16.10
C GLU A 102 -9.27 -10.90 -16.17
N LEU A 103 -8.43 -11.81 -16.67
CA LEU A 103 -7.01 -11.62 -16.91
C LEU A 103 -6.81 -10.49 -17.92
N SER A 104 -7.01 -9.25 -17.52
CA SER A 104 -6.31 -8.13 -18.13
C SER A 104 -4.89 -8.22 -17.61
N GLU A 105 -3.93 -8.37 -18.52
CA GLU A 105 -2.52 -8.29 -18.21
C GLU A 105 -2.31 -6.99 -17.43
N PHE A 106 -2.13 -7.09 -16.11
CA PHE A 106 -1.66 -5.97 -15.33
C PHE A 106 -0.23 -5.72 -15.79
N GLU A 107 -0.07 -4.86 -16.78
CA GLU A 107 1.21 -4.26 -17.13
C GLU A 107 1.42 -3.08 -16.18
N PRO A 108 2.18 -3.24 -15.07
CA PRO A 108 2.60 -2.08 -14.32
C PRO A 108 3.40 -1.20 -15.28
N ASN A 109 2.90 0.00 -15.53
CA ASN A 109 3.58 0.96 -16.38
C ASN A 109 4.81 1.50 -15.63
N LEU A 110 5.90 0.73 -15.68
CA LEU A 110 7.20 1.06 -15.09
C LEU A 110 7.90 2.22 -15.82
N ASP A 111 7.39 2.60 -17.00
CA ASP A 111 7.89 3.70 -17.83
C ASP A 111 7.17 5.03 -17.56
N GLN A 112 6.17 5.06 -16.67
CA GLN A 112 5.64 6.32 -16.15
C GLN A 112 6.69 6.96 -15.26
N LYS A 113 7.57 7.74 -15.88
CA LYS A 113 8.33 8.78 -15.19
C LYS A 113 7.33 9.58 -14.36
N PRO A 114 7.63 9.90 -13.09
CA PRO A 114 6.77 10.76 -12.30
C PRO A 114 6.48 11.99 -13.15
N LYS A 115 5.19 12.27 -13.40
CA LYS A 115 4.81 13.53 -14.03
C LYS A 115 5.36 14.61 -13.11
N ALA A 116 6.43 15.27 -13.55
CA ALA A 116 6.84 16.53 -12.97
C ALA A 116 5.64 17.47 -13.13
N LEU A 117 4.85 17.63 -12.07
CA LEU A 117 3.82 18.64 -11.99
C LEU A 117 4.57 19.95 -11.81
N TYR A 118 4.64 20.73 -12.89
CA TYR A 118 4.98 22.16 -12.84
C TYR A 118 3.98 22.91 -11.96
#